data_AF-V7HGZ8-F1
#
_entry.id   AF-V7HGZ8-F1
#
_cell.length_a   1.000
_cell.length_b   1.000
_cell.length_c   1.000
_cell.angle_alpha   90.00
_cell.angle_beta   90.00
_cell.angle_gamma   90.00
#
_symmetry.space_group_name_H-M   'P 1'
#
loop_
_entity.id
_entity.type
_entity.pdbx_description
1 polymer ?
#
loop_
_entity_poly.entity_id
_entity_poly.type
_entity_poly.pdbx_seq_one_letter_code
_entity_poly.pdbx_strand_id
1 'polypeptide(L)'
;MLPIPLSGLSADQAICGKAAKRGNQRRCSNRLQPMTHIAAGFVMLLTSGHELTADEVLQTYRLRWQVELAFKRLKSGMGIHKLPARDERLARSWLTAHLMLALMIDEAVTDVLDSPPCEDQTRHGAIAVPLEAA
;
A
#
# COMPACT_ATOMS: atom_id res chain seq x y z
N MET A 1 41.86 -8.35 -0.67
CA MET A 1 42.81 -9.35 -0.14
C MET A 1 42.49 -9.47 1.35
N LEU A 2 41.80 -10.47 1.90
CA LEU A 2 41.30 -11.79 1.52
C LEU A 2 39.90 -12.02 2.17
N PRO A 3 39.10 -13.00 1.69
CA PRO A 3 37.77 -13.33 2.21
C PRO A 3 37.85 -14.38 3.34
N ILE A 4 36.87 -14.38 4.25
CA ILE A 4 36.68 -15.46 5.24
C ILE A 4 35.50 -16.32 4.77
N PRO A 5 35.68 -17.64 4.55
CA PRO A 5 34.62 -18.53 4.13
C PRO A 5 33.92 -19.17 5.33
N LEU A 6 32.60 -19.34 5.23
CA LEU A 6 31.86 -20.36 5.97
C LEU A 6 31.06 -21.17 4.95
N SER A 7 31.69 -22.22 4.48
CA SER A 7 31.11 -23.28 3.65
C SER A 7 30.26 -24.22 4.49
N GLY A 8 29.12 -24.66 3.94
CA GLY A 8 28.42 -25.88 4.38
C GLY A 8 26.96 -25.63 4.72
N LEU A 9 26.02 -25.79 3.77
CA LEU A 9 25.15 -26.98 3.62
C LEU A 9 24.25 -27.19 4.87
N SER A 10 22.93 -27.28 4.81
CA SER A 10 22.06 -27.87 3.79
C SER A 10 20.60 -27.69 4.26
N ALA A 11 19.68 -27.56 3.31
CA ALA A 11 18.26 -27.94 3.38
C ALA A 11 17.43 -27.51 4.61
N ASP A 12 16.58 -26.52 4.41
CA ASP A 12 15.14 -26.66 4.69
C ASP A 12 14.34 -25.71 3.79
N GLN A 13 14.03 -26.21 2.59
CA GLN A 13 12.94 -25.71 1.76
C GLN A 13 11.66 -26.42 2.21
N ALA A 14 10.59 -25.68 2.52
CA ALA A 14 9.23 -25.97 2.04
C ALA A 14 8.16 -25.15 2.78
N ILE A 15 7.73 -24.04 2.18
CA ILE A 15 6.29 -23.76 2.11
C ILE A 15 5.94 -23.59 0.63
N CYS A 16 5.57 -24.74 0.05
CA CYS A 16 4.79 -24.92 -1.17
C CYS A 16 3.34 -24.45 -0.89
N GLY A 17 2.54 -23.86 -1.78
CA GLY A 17 2.68 -23.59 -3.21
C GLY A 17 1.31 -23.26 -3.82
N LYS A 18 1.32 -23.11 -5.16
CA LYS A 18 0.17 -23.15 -6.10
C LYS A 18 -0.71 -21.89 -6.20
N ALA A 19 -0.28 -20.89 -6.98
CA ALA A 19 -1.22 -19.90 -7.55
C ALA A 19 -0.82 -19.27 -8.90
N ALA A 20 0.05 -19.89 -9.70
CA ALA A 20 0.44 -19.30 -11.00
C ALA A 20 0.59 -20.36 -12.11
N LYS A 21 -0.44 -21.20 -12.28
CA LYS A 21 -0.57 -22.07 -13.47
C LYS A 21 -1.98 -21.96 -14.04
N ARG A 22 -2.25 -20.95 -14.85
CA ARG A 22 -3.31 -20.90 -15.88
C ARG A 22 -3.37 -19.49 -16.45
N GLY A 23 -2.73 -19.24 -17.58
CA GLY A 23 -2.90 -17.95 -18.25
C GLY A 23 -2.15 -17.80 -19.57
N ASN A 24 -0.91 -18.27 -19.68
CA ASN A 24 -0.10 -17.91 -20.86
C ASN A 24 0.75 -19.04 -21.48
N GLN A 25 0.49 -20.31 -21.15
CA GLN A 25 1.17 -21.47 -21.74
C GLN A 25 0.71 -21.80 -23.19
N ARG A 26 0.36 -20.80 -24.00
CA ARG A 26 -0.12 -21.04 -25.37
C ARG A 26 0.73 -20.43 -26.48
N ARG A 27 1.90 -19.84 -26.20
CA ARG A 27 2.74 -19.24 -27.25
C ARG A 27 4.27 -19.33 -27.13
N CYS A 28 4.83 -20.27 -26.38
CA CYS A 28 6.30 -20.43 -26.39
C CYS A 28 6.74 -21.91 -26.44
N SER A 29 6.71 -22.48 -27.65
CA SER A 29 7.58 -23.61 -28.02
C SER A 29 9.00 -23.09 -28.29
N ASN A 30 9.61 -22.42 -27.30
CA ASN A 30 11.00 -22.02 -27.39
C ASN A 30 11.68 -22.27 -26.04
N ARG A 31 12.86 -22.88 -26.09
CA ARG A 31 13.67 -23.20 -24.90
C ARG A 31 13.97 -21.88 -24.19
N LEU A 32 13.37 -21.67 -23.03
CA LEU A 32 13.62 -20.49 -22.20
C LEU A 32 15.13 -20.43 -21.91
N GLN A 33 15.75 -19.30 -22.22
CA GLN A 33 17.16 -19.10 -21.94
C GLN A 33 17.37 -19.15 -20.41
N PRO A 34 18.46 -19.78 -19.92
CA PRO A 34 18.72 -19.89 -18.49
C PRO A 34 18.67 -18.53 -17.75
N MET A 35 19.12 -17.46 -18.39
CA MET A 35 19.02 -16.09 -17.85
C MET A 35 17.58 -15.61 -17.65
N THR A 36 16.64 -16.01 -18.52
CA THR A 36 15.22 -15.65 -18.37
C THR A 36 14.61 -16.30 -17.12
N HIS A 37 15.04 -17.52 -16.79
CA HIS A 37 14.59 -18.19 -15.57
C HIS A 37 15.10 -17.48 -14.31
N ILE A 38 16.34 -16.99 -14.35
CA ILE A 38 16.91 -16.20 -13.24
C ILE A 38 16.17 -14.87 -13.12
N ALA A 39 15.93 -14.16 -14.24
CA ALA A 39 15.25 -12.87 -14.25
C ALA A 39 13.80 -12.94 -13.71
N ALA A 40 13.13 -14.08 -13.82
CA ALA A 40 11.77 -14.27 -13.28
C ALA A 40 11.70 -14.15 -11.74
N GLY A 41 12.83 -14.26 -11.03
CA GLY A 41 12.91 -14.03 -9.59
C GLY A 41 13.02 -12.55 -9.19
N PHE A 42 13.12 -11.64 -10.16
CA PHE A 42 13.36 -10.22 -9.92
C PHE A 42 12.25 -9.34 -10.48
N VAL A 43 12.03 -8.19 -9.83
CA VAL A 43 11.20 -7.11 -10.38
C VAL A 43 12.10 -6.21 -11.21
N MET A 44 11.84 -6.12 -12.51
CA MET A 44 12.57 -5.24 -13.41
C MET A 44 11.79 -3.93 -13.60
N LEU A 45 12.45 -2.81 -13.35
CA LEU A 45 11.88 -1.48 -13.51
C LEU A 45 12.67 -0.71 -14.58
N LEU A 46 11.98 -0.24 -15.60
CA LEU A 46 12.55 0.56 -16.68
C LEU A 46 12.01 1.98 -16.54
N THR A 47 12.91 2.96 -16.53
CA THR A 47 12.58 4.38 -16.45
C THR A 47 13.33 5.15 -17.52
N SER A 48 12.71 6.22 -18.02
CA SER A 48 13.35 7.19 -18.92
C SER A 48 14.03 8.34 -18.17
N GLY A 49 13.90 8.40 -16.84
CA GLY A 49 14.53 9.42 -16.01
C GLY A 49 16.03 9.17 -15.88
N HIS A 50 16.84 10.01 -16.52
CA HIS A 50 18.31 9.93 -16.46
C HIS A 50 18.88 10.54 -15.17
N GLU A 51 18.10 11.35 -14.46
CA GLU A 51 18.53 12.12 -13.28
C GLU A 51 18.08 11.51 -11.95
N LEU A 52 17.29 10.43 -11.98
CA LEU A 52 16.76 9.80 -10.77
C LEU A 52 17.70 8.71 -10.27
N THR A 53 17.96 8.74 -8.97
CA THR A 53 18.64 7.64 -8.28
C THR A 53 17.76 6.38 -8.28
N ALA A 54 18.38 5.20 -8.11
CA ALA A 54 17.64 3.94 -8.07
C ALA A 54 16.57 3.91 -6.95
N ASP A 55 16.84 4.58 -5.82
CA ASP A 55 15.89 4.68 -4.71
C ASP A 55 14.68 5.55 -5.07
N GLU A 56 14.90 6.72 -5.66
CA GLU A 56 13.81 7.60 -6.14
C GLU A 56 12.95 6.91 -7.21
N VAL A 57 13.57 6.15 -8.11
CA VAL A 57 12.86 5.36 -9.11
C VAL A 57 11.98 4.31 -8.43
N LEU A 58 12.47 3.64 -7.38
CA LEU A 58 11.69 2.67 -6.62
C LEU A 58 10.56 3.32 -5.81
N GLN A 59 10.81 4.47 -5.17
CA GLN A 59 9.79 5.24 -4.46
C GLN A 59 8.68 5.70 -5.42
N THR A 60 9.06 6.20 -6.59
CA THR A 60 8.12 6.58 -7.64
C THR A 60 7.30 5.37 -8.11
N TYR A 61 7.93 4.20 -8.27
CA TYR A 61 7.20 2.98 -8.64
C TYR A 61 6.22 2.52 -7.54
N ARG A 62 6.56 2.72 -6.26
CA ARG A 62 5.64 2.44 -5.15
C ARG A 62 4.38 3.32 -5.20
N LEU A 63 4.48 4.55 -5.72
CA LEU A 63 3.32 5.44 -5.89
C LEU A 63 2.25 4.82 -6.80
N ARG A 64 2.63 4.00 -7.78
CA ARG A 64 1.67 3.28 -8.63
C ARG A 64 0.69 2.44 -7.80
N TRP A 65 1.18 1.73 -6.79
CA TRP A 65 0.34 0.94 -5.90
C TRP A 65 -0.52 1.83 -4.99
N GLN A 66 0.02 2.95 -4.50
CA GLN A 66 -0.75 3.89 -3.68
C GLN A 66 -1.95 4.45 -4.45
N VAL A 67 -1.76 4.81 -5.72
CA VAL A 67 -2.85 5.25 -6.61
C VAL A 67 -3.91 4.15 -6.78
N GLU A 68 -3.49 2.90 -7.02
CA GLU A 68 -4.39 1.76 -7.15
C GLU A 68 -5.20 1.53 -5.85
N LEU A 69 -4.54 1.62 -4.71
CA LEU A 69 -5.17 1.47 -3.40
C LEU A 69 -6.16 2.61 -3.12
N ALA A 70 -5.81 3.85 -3.47
CA ALA A 70 -6.71 4.99 -3.39
C ALA A 70 -7.97 4.77 -4.23
N PHE A 71 -7.83 4.33 -5.49
CA PHE A 71 -8.99 3.97 -6.32
C PHE A 71 -9.80 2.81 -5.76
N LYS A 72 -9.16 1.84 -5.11
CA LYS A 72 -9.86 0.72 -4.45
C LYS A 72 -10.70 1.21 -3.27
N ARG A 73 -10.14 2.09 -2.42
CA ARG A 73 -10.85 2.74 -1.32
C ARG A 73 -12.00 3.58 -1.83
N LEU A 74 -11.78 4.36 -2.88
CA LEU A 74 -12.79 5.21 -3.51
C LEU A 74 -13.97 4.38 -4.04
N LYS A 75 -13.70 3.28 -4.75
CA LYS A 75 -14.75 2.39 -5.26
C LYS A 75 -15.49 1.65 -4.15
N SER A 76 -14.80 1.20 -3.10
CA SER A 76 -15.38 0.39 -2.02
C SER A 76 -16.10 1.23 -0.97
N GLY A 77 -15.51 2.34 -0.54
CA GLY A 77 -16.02 3.20 0.53
C GLY A 77 -17.07 4.20 0.06
N MET A 78 -16.87 4.79 -1.12
CA MET A 78 -17.77 5.83 -1.67
C MET A 78 -18.68 5.31 -2.79
N GLY A 79 -18.58 4.04 -3.17
CA GLY A 79 -19.49 3.45 -4.17
C GLY A 79 -19.40 4.10 -5.55
N ILE A 80 -18.27 4.75 -5.90
CA ILE A 80 -18.09 5.51 -7.16
C ILE A 80 -18.39 4.68 -8.42
N HIS A 81 -18.27 3.36 -8.33
CA HIS A 81 -18.56 2.44 -9.43
C HIS A 81 -20.05 2.38 -9.84
N LYS A 82 -20.98 2.91 -9.01
CA LYS A 82 -22.42 2.93 -9.28
C LYS A 82 -22.86 4.28 -9.88
N LEU A 83 -22.15 4.75 -10.89
CA LEU A 83 -22.44 6.02 -11.55
C LEU A 83 -23.91 6.04 -12.05
N PRO A 84 -24.78 6.93 -11.51
CA PRO A 84 -26.20 6.94 -11.85
C PRO A 84 -26.49 7.70 -13.17
N ALA A 85 -25.51 8.45 -13.68
CA ALA A 85 -25.68 9.37 -14.79
C ALA A 85 -25.26 8.74 -16.14
N ARG A 86 -26.12 8.87 -17.17
CA ARG A 86 -25.79 8.54 -18.56
C ARG A 86 -25.32 9.74 -19.39
N ASP A 87 -25.62 10.95 -18.94
CA ASP A 87 -25.15 12.19 -19.56
C ASP A 87 -23.73 12.53 -19.06
N GLU A 88 -22.83 12.84 -19.98
CA GLU A 88 -21.41 13.13 -19.73
C GLU A 88 -21.24 14.29 -18.73
N ARG A 89 -22.07 15.34 -18.85
CA ARG A 89 -21.99 16.51 -17.96
C ARG A 89 -22.34 16.15 -16.52
N LEU A 90 -23.39 15.36 -16.35
CA LEU A 90 -23.86 14.90 -15.04
C LEU A 90 -22.91 13.84 -14.46
N ALA A 91 -22.33 12.98 -15.29
CA ALA A 91 -21.31 12.03 -14.88
C ALA A 91 -20.06 12.73 -14.34
N ARG A 92 -19.61 13.78 -15.05
CA ARG A 92 -18.46 14.58 -14.64
C ARG A 92 -18.70 15.32 -13.33
N SER A 93 -19.83 16.02 -13.20
CA SER A 93 -20.14 16.73 -11.95
C SER A 93 -20.28 15.79 -10.77
N TRP A 94 -20.91 14.62 -10.96
CA TRP A 94 -21.04 13.60 -9.93
C TRP A 94 -19.68 13.03 -9.51
N LEU A 95 -18.81 12.69 -10.47
CA LEU A 95 -17.48 12.16 -10.18
C LEU A 95 -16.62 13.22 -9.45
N THR A 96 -16.63 14.46 -9.92
CA THR A 96 -15.89 15.56 -9.29
C THR A 96 -16.36 15.79 -7.85
N ALA A 97 -17.68 15.77 -7.60
CA ALA A 97 -18.22 15.92 -6.25
C ALA A 97 -17.73 14.80 -5.31
N HIS A 98 -17.70 13.56 -5.79
CA HIS A 98 -17.20 12.43 -4.99
C HIS A 98 -15.68 12.50 -4.77
N LEU A 99 -14.92 12.99 -5.74
CA LEU A 99 -13.47 13.21 -5.56
C LEU A 99 -13.19 14.31 -4.54
N MET A 100 -13.95 15.41 -4.56
CA MET A 100 -13.85 16.45 -3.53
C MET A 100 -14.17 15.91 -2.15
N LEU A 101 -15.28 15.15 -2.02
CA LEU A 101 -15.66 14.51 -0.75
C LEU A 101 -14.58 13.53 -0.26
N ALA A 102 -13.98 12.75 -1.16
CA ALA A 102 -12.89 11.84 -0.84
C ALA A 102 -11.70 12.57 -0.19
N LEU A 103 -11.30 13.71 -0.76
CA LEU A 103 -10.19 14.52 -0.25
C LEU A 103 -10.51 15.12 1.10
N MET A 104 -11.72 15.65 1.30
CA MET A 104 -12.15 16.19 2.59
C MET A 104 -12.15 15.13 3.69
N ILE A 105 -12.57 13.90 3.37
CA ILE A 105 -12.54 12.78 4.32
C ILE A 105 -11.08 12.41 4.65
N ASP A 106 -10.21 12.33 3.64
CA ASP A 106 -8.80 11.97 3.84
C ASP A 106 -8.07 13.00 4.72
N GLU A 107 -8.33 14.29 4.49
CA GLU A 107 -7.82 15.39 5.32
C GLU A 107 -8.35 15.29 6.76
N ALA A 108 -9.66 15.14 6.94
CA ALA A 108 -10.27 15.03 8.28
C ALA A 108 -9.79 13.80 9.06
N VAL A 109 -9.61 12.66 8.39
CA VAL A 109 -9.06 11.44 9.01
C VAL A 109 -7.60 11.63 9.39
N THR A 110 -6.82 12.30 8.54
CA THR A 110 -5.40 12.59 8.84
C THR A 110 -5.27 13.48 10.08
N ASP A 111 -6.07 14.54 10.19
CA ASP A 111 -6.09 15.45 11.34
C ASP A 111 -6.45 14.74 12.65
N VAL A 112 -7.46 13.85 12.61
CA VAL A 112 -7.83 13.02 13.76
C VAL A 112 -6.72 12.05 14.18
N LEU A 113 -5.98 11.48 13.22
CA LEU A 113 -4.90 10.53 13.51
C LEU A 113 -3.61 11.21 13.98
N ASP A 114 -3.39 12.47 13.63
CA ASP A 114 -2.23 13.26 14.06
C ASP A 114 -2.45 13.93 15.43
N SER A 115 -3.68 13.84 15.97
CA SER A 115 -3.99 14.30 17.31
C SER A 115 -3.28 13.40 18.35
N PRO A 116 -2.51 13.96 19.30
CA PRO A 116 -1.86 13.18 20.35
C PRO A 116 -2.91 12.39 21.14
N PRO A 117 -2.61 11.15 21.61
CA PRO A 117 -3.57 10.38 22.39
C PRO A 117 -3.98 11.24 23.57
N CYS A 118 -5.24 11.64 23.58
CA CYS A 118 -5.81 12.46 24.65
C CYS A 118 -5.42 11.80 25.96
N GLU A 119 -4.63 12.49 26.78
CA GLU A 119 -4.34 12.03 28.12
C GLU A 119 -5.68 11.91 28.84
N ASP A 120 -6.11 10.66 29.06
CA ASP A 120 -7.31 10.34 29.79
C ASP A 120 -7.16 10.90 31.21
N GLN A 121 -7.80 12.03 31.47
CA GLN A 121 -7.79 12.71 32.76
C GLN A 121 -8.70 11.98 33.75
N THR A 122 -8.61 10.64 33.80
CA THR A 122 -9.29 9.80 34.78
C THR A 122 -8.45 9.70 36.04
N ARG A 123 -8.04 10.80 36.68
CA ARG A 123 -7.65 10.78 38.11
C ARG A 123 -7.84 12.12 38.84
N HIS A 124 -8.48 11.99 40.02
CA HIS A 124 -8.49 12.89 41.18
C HIS A 124 -9.67 13.85 41.36
N GLY A 125 -10.88 13.31 41.34
CA GLY A 125 -11.92 13.72 42.30
C GLY A 125 -11.75 13.01 43.65
N ALA A 126 -10.57 13.06 44.26
CA ALA A 126 -10.37 12.63 45.64
C ALA A 126 -10.63 13.83 46.55
N ILE A 127 -11.90 14.06 46.87
CA ILE A 127 -12.27 15.00 47.94
C ILE A 127 -11.74 14.40 49.24
N ALA A 128 -10.63 14.95 49.72
CA ALA A 128 -10.13 14.69 51.06
C ALA A 128 -11.16 15.24 52.06
N VAL A 129 -11.88 14.36 52.74
CA VAL A 129 -12.66 14.71 53.94
C VAL A 129 -11.67 14.80 55.10
N PRO A 130 -11.51 15.95 55.76
CA PRO A 130 -10.66 16.02 56.94
C PRO A 130 -11.38 15.36 58.12
N LEU A 131 -10.70 14.38 58.72
CA LEU A 131 -11.01 13.81 60.01
C LEU A 131 -10.56 14.82 61.08
N GLU A 132 -11.49 15.66 61.54
CA GLU A 132 -11.29 16.45 62.76
C GLU A 132 -11.69 15.62 63.98
N ALA A 133 -10.73 15.51 64.89
CA ALA A 133 -10.81 14.82 66.16
C ALA A 133 -10.70 15.86 67.27
N ALA A 134 -11.79 16.15 67.97
CA ALA A 134 -11.88 16.60 69.37
C ALA A 134 -13.35 16.88 69.75
#